data_AF-A0A3D2SK65-F1
#
_entry.id   AF-A0A3D2SK65-F1
#
_cell.length_a   1.000
_cell.length_b   1.000
_cell.length_c   1.000
_cell.angle_alpha   90.00
_cell.angle_beta   90.00
_cell.angle_gamma   90.00
#
_symmetry.space_group_name_H-M   'P 1'
#
loop_
_entity.id
_entity.type
_entity.pdbx_description
1 polymer ?
#
loop_
_entity_poly.entity_id
_entity_poly.type
_entity_poly.pdbx_seq_one_letter_code
_entity_poly.pdbx_strand_id
1 'polypeptide(L)'
;MNSNGTTTIDFSLSKDLLLDSVNAGGTVIDKGGLRFVDPITGLPLSNTPSISLGGINAGNQIISNVAPGKNGTDAVNVNQLNDVKAIAEEGWVFTTATSGKGQTVNSSLQTIKPNQRFTMISGDNVELIQNGDKVTITTTPEVNFDKVTVGNVVIDKTTNKITGVEAGTVAANSKDVVNGSQLHDLGSGVQNIIGGNTTYDPNTGTYTNNNIGDTGQNNINDAIKSINDTAQNANKGWTVSTNGQNASQVKPTDTVDFANKDGNIKVNNTGNNITVDLAKDIQVDSVTAGDTTVNNNGLTINGGPSVTKNGIDAAGNKVTGVAEGSIAQGSKDAVNGSQIHDIIGDGAFQGGDGNTITNIGGTGATNINDAIGSINQKAGQHSTVEAGQNITVKESTNSNGGKE
;
A
#
# COMPACT_ATOMS: atom_id res chain seq x y z
N MET A 1 -94.42 -96.67 97.67
CA MET A 1 -94.63 -98.12 97.94
C MET A 1 -95.89 -98.53 97.21
N ASN A 2 -95.79 -99.54 96.34
CA ASN A 2 -96.95 -100.16 95.68
C ASN A 2 -97.18 -101.54 96.33
N SER A 3 -98.39 -102.06 96.25
CA SER A 3 -98.98 -103.17 97.04
C SER A 3 -98.34 -104.57 96.95
N ASN A 4 -97.10 -104.71 96.46
CA ASN A 4 -96.45 -106.00 96.15
C ASN A 4 -95.04 -106.17 96.76
N GLY A 5 -94.60 -105.26 97.65
CA GLY A 5 -93.33 -105.42 98.39
C GLY A 5 -92.04 -105.24 97.58
N THR A 6 -92.10 -104.86 96.31
CA THR A 6 -90.93 -104.54 95.47
C THR A 6 -90.62 -103.04 95.49
N THR A 7 -89.36 -102.70 95.79
CA THR A 7 -88.85 -101.33 95.71
C THR A 7 -88.46 -101.02 94.27
N THR A 8 -89.24 -100.18 93.58
CA THR A 8 -88.81 -99.55 92.34
C THR A 8 -87.84 -98.43 92.69
N ILE A 9 -86.56 -98.60 92.33
CA ILE A 9 -85.57 -97.53 92.41
C ILE A 9 -85.51 -96.91 91.03
N ASP A 10 -86.03 -95.68 90.91
CA ASP A 10 -85.89 -94.90 89.69
C ASP A 10 -84.47 -94.35 89.61
N PHE A 11 -83.63 -95.03 88.84
CA PHE A 11 -82.34 -94.47 88.45
C PHE A 11 -82.59 -93.40 87.40
N SER A 12 -82.27 -92.16 87.75
CA SER A 12 -82.18 -91.06 86.78
C SER A 12 -80.76 -90.54 86.78
N LEU A 13 -80.28 -90.20 85.58
CA LEU A 13 -79.04 -89.45 85.44
C LEU A 13 -79.26 -88.02 85.93
N SER A 14 -78.22 -87.42 86.51
CA SER A 14 -78.20 -85.98 86.76
C SER A 14 -78.40 -85.24 85.43
N LYS A 15 -79.10 -84.10 85.46
CA LYS A 15 -79.30 -83.26 84.27
C LYS A 15 -77.98 -82.77 83.66
N ASP A 16 -77.00 -82.49 84.53
CA ASP A 16 -75.62 -82.20 84.17
C ASP A 16 -74.73 -83.37 84.61
N LEU A 17 -74.00 -83.95 83.67
CA LEU A 17 -73.11 -85.08 83.91
C LEU A 17 -71.65 -84.60 83.86
N LEU A 18 -70.90 -84.87 84.93
CA LEU A 18 -69.46 -84.62 84.98
C LEU A 18 -68.74 -85.88 84.52
N LEU A 19 -68.15 -85.82 83.32
CA LEU A 19 -67.54 -86.95 82.63
C LEU A 19 -66.12 -86.59 82.18
N ASP A 20 -65.20 -87.55 82.24
CA ASP A 20 -63.82 -87.34 81.75
C ASP A 20 -63.77 -87.26 80.22
N SER A 21 -64.59 -88.06 79.54
CA SER A 21 -64.75 -88.03 78.08
C SER A 21 -66.10 -88.61 77.64
N VAL A 22 -66.57 -88.16 76.47
CA VAL A 22 -67.72 -88.73 75.76
C VAL A 22 -67.25 -89.12 74.37
N ASN A 23 -67.40 -90.39 74.00
CA ASN A 23 -67.23 -90.87 72.63
C ASN A 23 -68.61 -91.24 72.06
N ALA A 24 -69.09 -90.43 71.12
CA ALA A 24 -70.37 -90.62 70.44
C ALA A 24 -70.12 -90.93 68.96
N GLY A 25 -70.02 -92.22 68.64
CA GLY A 25 -69.96 -92.70 67.25
C GLY A 25 -68.76 -92.16 66.45
N GLY A 26 -67.58 -92.05 67.08
CA GLY A 26 -66.37 -91.51 66.43
C GLY A 26 -66.15 -90.02 66.64
N THR A 27 -67.00 -89.33 67.40
CA THR A 27 -66.74 -87.97 67.90
C THR A 27 -66.39 -88.03 69.38
N VAL A 28 -65.23 -87.51 69.75
CA VAL A 28 -64.77 -87.43 71.15
C VAL A 28 -64.84 -86.00 71.64
N ILE A 29 -65.45 -85.82 72.81
CA ILE A 29 -65.37 -84.60 73.62
C ILE A 29 -64.69 -84.97 74.94
N ASP A 30 -63.55 -84.34 75.23
CA ASP A 30 -62.82 -84.50 76.49
C ASP A 30 -62.15 -83.19 76.93
N LYS A 31 -61.27 -83.25 77.94
CA LYS A 31 -60.50 -82.09 78.41
C LYS A 31 -59.66 -81.39 77.33
N GLY A 32 -59.35 -82.09 76.23
CA GLY A 32 -58.65 -81.55 75.06
C GLY A 32 -59.57 -80.86 74.05
N GLY A 33 -60.90 -80.98 74.22
CA GLY A 33 -61.92 -80.39 73.37
C GLY A 33 -62.65 -81.43 72.51
N LEU A 34 -63.13 -81.03 71.34
CA LEU A 34 -63.86 -81.87 70.37
C LEU A 34 -62.93 -82.34 69.25
N ARG A 35 -62.91 -83.64 68.95
CA ARG A 35 -62.17 -84.24 67.82
C ARG A 35 -62.89 -85.45 67.24
N PHE A 36 -62.52 -85.84 66.02
CA PHE A 36 -62.95 -87.12 65.45
C PHE A 36 -61.88 -88.20 65.66
N VAL A 37 -62.34 -89.39 66.04
CA VAL A 37 -61.51 -90.57 66.29
C VAL A 37 -62.07 -91.75 65.50
N ASP A 38 -61.22 -92.74 65.24
CA ASP A 38 -61.67 -94.01 64.70
C ASP A 38 -62.64 -94.66 65.72
N PRO A 39 -63.87 -95.05 65.29
CA PRO A 39 -64.90 -95.51 66.21
C PRO A 39 -64.61 -96.85 66.87
N ILE A 40 -63.61 -97.60 66.38
CA ILE A 40 -63.21 -98.91 66.90
C ILE A 40 -61.96 -98.77 67.77
N THR A 41 -60.96 -98.00 67.33
CA THR A 41 -59.65 -97.91 68.01
C THR A 41 -59.50 -96.69 68.92
N GLY A 42 -60.38 -95.68 68.81
CA GLY A 42 -60.32 -94.45 69.61
C GLY A 42 -59.14 -93.53 69.28
N LEU A 43 -58.33 -93.88 68.28
CA LEU A 43 -57.19 -93.09 67.84
C LEU A 43 -57.66 -91.86 67.04
N PRO A 44 -57.00 -90.70 67.16
CA PRO A 44 -57.33 -89.53 66.36
C PRO A 44 -57.30 -89.80 64.86
N LEU A 45 -58.33 -89.38 64.15
CA LEU A 45 -58.34 -89.42 62.68
C LEU A 45 -57.52 -88.26 62.13
N SER A 46 -56.56 -88.55 61.26
CA SER A 46 -55.80 -87.51 60.56
C SER A 46 -56.69 -86.76 59.57
N ASN A 47 -56.34 -85.51 59.29
CA ASN A 47 -57.10 -84.62 58.38
C ASN A 47 -58.59 -84.45 58.75
N THR A 48 -58.91 -84.45 60.05
CA THR A 48 -60.26 -84.17 60.54
C THR A 48 -60.30 -82.90 61.39
N PRO A 49 -61.44 -82.17 61.41
CA PRO A 49 -61.56 -80.97 62.23
C PRO A 49 -61.51 -81.27 63.72
N SER A 50 -61.00 -80.32 64.50
CA SER A 50 -61.06 -80.34 65.97
C SER A 50 -61.18 -78.93 66.55
N ILE A 51 -61.72 -78.85 67.77
CA ILE A 51 -61.86 -77.62 68.55
C ILE A 51 -61.22 -77.88 69.91
N SER A 52 -60.29 -77.03 70.32
CA SER A 52 -59.60 -77.13 71.61
C SER A 52 -59.52 -75.77 72.30
N LEU A 53 -59.01 -75.74 73.54
CA LEU A 53 -58.64 -74.50 74.23
C LEU A 53 -57.59 -73.68 73.45
N GLY A 54 -56.80 -74.32 72.58
CA GLY A 54 -55.85 -73.65 71.70
C GLY A 54 -56.45 -73.08 70.41
N GLY A 55 -57.74 -73.27 70.17
CA GLY A 55 -58.45 -72.79 68.98
C GLY A 55 -59.04 -73.91 68.12
N ILE A 56 -59.36 -73.55 66.88
CA ILE A 56 -60.00 -74.44 65.89
C ILE A 56 -58.93 -74.90 64.89
N ASN A 57 -58.85 -76.22 64.66
CA ASN A 57 -58.05 -76.80 63.59
C ASN A 57 -58.99 -77.43 62.56
N ALA A 58 -58.95 -76.96 61.31
CA ALA A 58 -59.80 -77.49 60.24
C ALA A 58 -59.33 -78.87 59.72
N GLY A 59 -58.18 -79.37 60.15
CA GLY A 59 -57.67 -80.68 59.76
C GLY A 59 -57.33 -80.77 58.27
N ASN A 60 -56.69 -79.74 57.70
CA ASN A 60 -56.40 -79.64 56.26
C ASN A 60 -57.66 -79.66 55.35
N GLN A 61 -58.86 -79.44 55.91
CA GLN A 61 -60.10 -79.34 55.15
C GLN A 61 -60.43 -77.88 54.80
N ILE A 62 -61.24 -77.68 53.78
CA ILE A 62 -61.79 -76.37 53.40
C ILE A 62 -62.86 -75.96 54.43
N ILE A 63 -62.78 -74.73 54.93
CA ILE A 63 -63.87 -74.08 55.66
C ILE A 63 -64.75 -73.36 54.63
N SER A 64 -65.88 -73.96 54.26
CA SER A 64 -66.82 -73.38 53.29
C SER A 64 -67.82 -72.43 53.97
N ASN A 65 -68.50 -71.61 53.17
CA ASN A 65 -69.55 -70.68 53.59
C ASN A 65 -69.11 -69.59 54.59
N VAL A 66 -67.84 -69.18 54.52
CA VAL A 66 -67.33 -68.01 55.26
C VAL A 66 -67.80 -66.74 54.57
N ALA A 67 -68.65 -65.96 55.24
CA ALA A 67 -69.06 -64.63 54.77
C ALA A 67 -67.87 -63.66 54.72
N PRO A 68 -67.90 -62.58 53.90
CA PRO A 68 -66.84 -61.59 53.91
C PRO A 68 -66.61 -61.01 55.31
N GLY A 69 -65.36 -61.03 55.77
CA GLY A 69 -64.97 -60.44 57.04
C GLY A 69 -65.21 -58.92 57.04
N LYS A 70 -65.68 -58.37 58.15
CA LYS A 70 -66.01 -56.95 58.32
C LYS A 70 -65.08 -56.26 59.32
N ASN A 71 -64.64 -56.97 60.35
CA ASN A 71 -63.72 -56.48 61.36
C ASN A 71 -62.29 -56.95 61.07
N GLY A 72 -61.29 -56.25 61.63
CA GLY A 72 -59.87 -56.58 61.42
C GLY A 72 -59.42 -57.96 61.94
N THR A 73 -60.27 -58.68 62.66
CA THR A 73 -60.01 -60.02 63.22
C THR A 73 -60.92 -61.10 62.65
N ASP A 74 -61.79 -60.77 61.69
CA ASP A 74 -62.65 -61.76 61.04
C ASP A 74 -61.84 -62.61 60.05
N ALA A 75 -62.25 -63.86 59.83
CA ALA A 75 -61.68 -64.68 58.76
C ALA A 75 -62.02 -64.07 57.39
N VAL A 76 -61.02 -64.02 56.50
CA VAL A 76 -61.22 -63.59 55.11
C VAL A 76 -61.55 -64.78 54.22
N ASN A 77 -62.48 -64.60 53.29
CA ASN A 77 -62.77 -65.61 52.27
C ASN A 77 -61.98 -65.34 50.98
N VAL A 78 -61.96 -66.32 50.07
CA VAL A 78 -61.20 -66.25 48.81
C VAL A 78 -61.67 -65.11 47.90
N ASN A 79 -62.93 -64.68 47.98
CA ASN A 79 -63.42 -63.56 47.17
C ASN A 79 -62.73 -62.25 47.56
N GLN A 80 -62.57 -61.97 48.85
CA GLN A 80 -61.84 -60.77 49.31
C GLN A 80 -60.38 -60.78 48.86
N LEU A 81 -59.73 -61.95 48.83
CA LEU A 81 -58.38 -62.09 48.30
C LEU A 81 -58.34 -61.88 46.77
N ASN A 82 -59.34 -62.37 46.04
CA ASN A 82 -59.47 -62.17 44.60
C ASN A 82 -59.70 -60.69 44.23
N ASP A 83 -60.45 -59.94 45.04
CA ASP A 83 -60.65 -58.49 44.83
C ASP A 83 -59.31 -57.73 44.96
N VAL A 84 -58.51 -58.05 45.98
CA VAL A 84 -57.15 -57.50 46.14
C VAL A 84 -56.25 -57.88 44.98
N LYS A 85 -56.33 -59.14 44.52
CA LYS A 85 -55.59 -59.62 43.36
C LYS A 85 -55.97 -58.86 42.09
N ALA A 86 -57.27 -58.61 41.86
CA ALA A 86 -57.73 -57.88 40.69
C ALA A 86 -57.16 -56.46 40.63
N ILE A 87 -57.21 -55.72 41.74
CA ILE A 87 -56.62 -54.36 41.84
C ILE A 87 -55.11 -54.40 41.63
N ALA A 88 -54.41 -55.39 42.20
CA ALA A 88 -52.97 -55.54 41.99
C ALA A 88 -52.65 -55.83 40.52
N GLU A 89 -53.45 -56.68 39.85
CA GLU A 89 -53.26 -57.06 38.44
C GLU A 89 -53.58 -55.93 37.45
N GLU A 90 -54.34 -54.90 37.85
CA GLU A 90 -54.57 -53.69 37.04
C GLU A 90 -53.28 -52.92 36.74
N GLY A 91 -52.30 -52.96 37.66
CA GLY A 91 -51.02 -52.27 37.49
C GLY A 91 -51.14 -50.74 37.38
N TRP A 92 -50.08 -50.08 36.91
CA TRP A 92 -50.09 -48.63 36.65
C TRP A 92 -49.88 -48.32 35.17
N VAL A 93 -50.51 -47.27 34.66
CA VAL A 93 -50.44 -46.90 33.24
C VAL A 93 -49.39 -45.82 32.99
N PHE A 94 -48.60 -45.98 31.93
CA PHE A 94 -47.63 -45.01 31.43
C PHE A 94 -47.91 -44.63 29.98
N THR A 95 -47.74 -43.36 29.63
CA THR A 95 -47.79 -42.88 28.24
C THR A 95 -46.93 -41.61 28.08
N THR A 96 -46.59 -41.25 26.84
CA THR A 96 -45.83 -40.04 26.51
C THR A 96 -46.67 -39.08 25.68
N ALA A 97 -46.50 -37.77 25.90
CA ALA A 97 -47.19 -36.73 25.14
C ALA A 97 -46.24 -35.56 24.89
N THR A 98 -46.41 -34.90 23.74
CA THR A 98 -45.68 -33.67 23.42
C THR A 98 -46.56 -32.46 23.72
N SER A 99 -45.98 -31.43 24.35
CA SER A 99 -46.52 -30.07 24.30
C SER A 99 -45.51 -29.17 23.57
N GLY A 100 -45.98 -28.32 22.65
CA GLY A 100 -45.10 -27.44 21.86
C GLY A 100 -44.33 -28.14 20.74
N LYS A 101 -43.05 -27.77 20.55
CA LYS A 101 -42.18 -28.24 19.44
C LYS A 101 -41.37 -29.51 19.75
N GLY A 102 -41.66 -30.19 20.86
CA GLY A 102 -41.01 -31.46 21.19
C GLY A 102 -41.36 -32.56 20.18
N GLN A 103 -40.72 -33.72 20.32
CA GLN A 103 -41.05 -34.90 19.53
C GLN A 103 -41.31 -36.07 20.48
N THR A 104 -42.43 -36.76 20.27
CA THR A 104 -42.71 -38.07 20.87
C THR A 104 -42.83 -39.10 19.77
N VAL A 105 -42.18 -40.24 19.95
CA VAL A 105 -42.20 -41.36 19.01
C VAL A 105 -42.84 -42.55 19.70
N ASN A 106 -43.69 -43.30 18.98
CA ASN A 106 -44.35 -44.53 19.47
C ASN A 106 -45.15 -44.38 20.78
N SER A 107 -45.82 -43.23 20.97
CA SER A 107 -46.69 -42.99 22.13
C SER A 107 -47.91 -43.91 22.12
N SER A 108 -47.99 -44.80 23.12
CA SER A 108 -49.15 -45.65 23.39
C SER A 108 -49.37 -45.76 24.89
N LEU A 109 -50.59 -46.09 25.33
CA LEU A 109 -50.86 -46.41 26.73
C LEU A 109 -50.29 -47.80 27.03
N GLN A 110 -49.45 -47.89 28.06
CA GLN A 110 -48.83 -49.14 28.50
C GLN A 110 -49.16 -49.40 29.96
N THR A 111 -49.71 -50.57 30.25
CA THR A 111 -49.92 -51.03 31.63
C THR A 111 -48.68 -51.75 32.13
N ILE A 112 -48.14 -51.30 33.26
CA ILE A 112 -47.03 -51.92 33.99
C ILE A 112 -47.62 -52.78 35.10
N LYS A 113 -47.63 -54.10 34.90
CA LYS A 113 -48.15 -55.07 35.88
C LYS A 113 -47.21 -55.24 37.07
N PRO A 114 -47.68 -55.83 38.20
CA PRO A 114 -46.78 -56.25 39.28
C PRO A 114 -45.63 -57.11 38.75
N ASN A 115 -44.43 -56.85 39.27
CA ASN A 115 -43.17 -57.49 38.86
C ASN A 115 -42.70 -57.16 37.42
N GLN A 116 -43.35 -56.26 36.71
CA GLN A 116 -42.86 -55.75 35.42
C GLN A 116 -41.89 -54.57 35.64
N ARG A 117 -40.85 -54.50 34.80
CA ARG A 117 -39.86 -53.41 34.86
C ARG A 117 -40.31 -52.24 33.99
N PHE A 118 -40.33 -51.04 34.57
CA PHE A 118 -40.34 -49.78 33.84
C PHE A 118 -38.89 -49.30 33.66
N THR A 119 -38.51 -48.95 32.43
CA THR A 119 -37.16 -48.49 32.11
C THR A 119 -37.24 -47.13 31.43
N MET A 120 -36.47 -46.18 31.95
CA MET A 120 -36.21 -44.90 31.27
C MET A 120 -34.83 -44.98 30.61
N ILE A 121 -34.73 -44.53 29.36
CA ILE A 121 -33.49 -44.57 28.58
C ILE A 121 -33.09 -43.12 28.30
N SER A 122 -31.86 -42.76 28.66
CA SER A 122 -31.27 -41.46 28.33
C SER A 122 -30.90 -41.40 26.84
N GLY A 123 -31.18 -40.27 26.19
CA GLY A 123 -30.54 -39.91 24.92
C GLY A 123 -29.23 -39.17 25.15
N ASP A 124 -28.53 -38.80 24.07
CA ASP A 124 -27.18 -38.23 24.11
C ASP A 124 -27.02 -36.99 25.01
N ASN A 125 -28.04 -36.13 25.05
CA ASN A 125 -27.98 -34.86 25.78
C ASN A 125 -28.69 -34.88 27.14
N VAL A 126 -29.19 -36.05 27.58
CA VAL A 126 -29.95 -36.21 28.82
C VAL A 126 -29.22 -37.21 29.70
N GLU A 127 -29.00 -36.85 30.96
CA GLU A 127 -28.48 -37.75 31.98
C GLU A 127 -29.60 -38.12 32.96
N LEU A 128 -29.72 -39.43 33.24
CA LEU A 128 -30.67 -39.99 34.20
C LEU A 128 -29.90 -40.59 35.37
N ILE A 129 -30.12 -40.05 36.58
CA ILE A 129 -29.44 -40.50 37.80
C ILE A 129 -30.48 -41.10 38.74
N GLN A 130 -30.34 -42.39 39.05
CA GLN A 130 -31.17 -43.06 40.05
C GLN A 130 -30.40 -43.23 41.36
N ASN A 131 -30.99 -42.76 42.46
CA ASN A 131 -30.48 -43.00 43.81
C ASN A 131 -31.63 -43.46 44.71
N GLY A 132 -31.80 -44.78 44.83
CA GLY A 132 -32.94 -45.39 45.52
C GLY A 132 -34.27 -45.08 44.81
N ASP A 133 -35.17 -44.41 45.53
CA ASP A 133 -36.50 -43.98 45.08
C ASP A 133 -36.50 -42.63 44.34
N LYS A 134 -35.35 -41.97 44.24
CA LYS A 134 -35.20 -40.69 43.53
C LYS A 134 -34.61 -40.89 42.14
N VAL A 135 -35.23 -40.27 41.15
CA VAL A 135 -34.71 -40.15 39.78
C VAL A 135 -34.52 -38.67 39.47
N THR A 136 -33.29 -38.28 39.14
CA THR A 136 -32.95 -36.94 38.65
C THR A 136 -32.75 -36.99 37.14
N ILE A 137 -33.37 -36.05 36.43
CA ILE A 137 -33.20 -35.86 34.99
C ILE A 137 -32.49 -34.52 34.80
N THR A 138 -31.30 -34.55 34.20
CA THR A 138 -30.50 -33.35 33.92
C THR A 138 -29.99 -33.37 32.47
N THR A 139 -29.50 -32.24 31.97
CA THR A 139 -28.69 -32.23 30.75
C THR A 139 -27.27 -32.66 31.07
N THR A 140 -26.62 -33.29 30.10
CA THR A 140 -25.19 -33.59 30.19
C THR A 140 -24.35 -32.30 30.25
N PRO A 141 -23.15 -32.31 30.87
CA PRO A 141 -22.25 -31.14 30.87
C PRO A 141 -21.81 -30.72 29.47
N GLU A 142 -21.68 -31.69 28.56
CA GLU A 142 -21.43 -31.48 27.14
C GLU A 142 -22.63 -31.96 26.34
N VAL A 143 -23.22 -31.06 25.56
CA VAL A 143 -24.37 -31.34 24.70
C VAL A 143 -23.93 -31.33 23.24
N ASN A 144 -24.35 -32.34 22.49
CA ASN A 144 -24.11 -32.49 21.07
C ASN A 144 -25.43 -32.31 20.32
N PHE A 145 -25.56 -31.17 19.65
CA PHE A 145 -26.67 -30.91 18.75
C PHE A 145 -26.15 -30.88 17.32
N ASP A 146 -26.86 -31.55 16.41
CA ASP A 146 -26.57 -31.40 14.98
C ASP A 146 -26.99 -29.99 14.49
N LYS A 147 -28.02 -29.41 15.11
CA LYS A 147 -28.51 -28.07 14.78
C LYS A 147 -29.18 -27.40 15.97
N VAL A 148 -28.86 -26.12 16.21
CA VAL A 148 -29.56 -25.25 17.18
C VAL A 148 -30.17 -24.09 16.42
N THR A 149 -31.46 -23.80 16.64
CA THR A 149 -32.18 -22.71 15.96
C THR A 149 -32.82 -21.80 17.00
N VAL A 150 -32.48 -20.50 16.94
CA VAL A 150 -33.03 -19.45 17.80
C VAL A 150 -33.51 -18.30 16.91
N GLY A 151 -34.82 -18.24 16.65
CA GLY A 151 -35.35 -17.35 15.62
C GLY A 151 -34.75 -17.69 14.24
N ASN A 152 -34.11 -16.70 13.61
CA ASN A 152 -33.39 -16.88 12.35
C ASN A 152 -31.96 -17.40 12.53
N VAL A 153 -31.40 -17.32 13.74
CA VAL A 153 -30.03 -17.74 14.01
C VAL A 153 -29.95 -19.26 14.04
N VAL A 154 -29.02 -19.81 13.27
CA VAL A 154 -28.81 -21.25 13.13
C VAL A 154 -27.34 -21.58 13.34
N ILE A 155 -27.06 -22.44 14.32
CA ILE A 155 -25.78 -23.11 14.49
C ILE A 155 -25.92 -24.50 13.87
N ASP A 156 -25.12 -24.78 12.84
CA ASP A 156 -25.27 -25.99 12.03
C ASP A 156 -23.94 -26.75 11.96
N LYS A 157 -23.94 -27.97 12.49
CA LYS A 157 -22.77 -28.86 12.55
C LYS A 157 -22.29 -29.32 11.17
N THR A 158 -23.19 -29.45 10.19
CA THR A 158 -22.82 -29.85 8.83
C THR A 158 -22.00 -28.76 8.15
N THR A 159 -22.36 -27.49 8.35
CA THR A 159 -21.64 -26.36 7.75
C THR A 159 -20.53 -25.78 8.63
N ASN A 160 -20.52 -26.10 9.92
CA ASN A 160 -19.71 -25.42 10.95
C ASN A 160 -19.88 -23.90 10.94
N LYS A 161 -21.07 -23.42 10.57
CA LYS A 161 -21.39 -21.99 10.49
C LYS A 161 -22.47 -21.62 11.49
N ILE A 162 -22.36 -20.38 11.95
CA ILE A 162 -23.46 -19.64 12.55
C ILE A 162 -24.04 -18.75 11.45
N THR A 163 -25.31 -18.95 11.12
CA THR A 163 -26.00 -18.23 10.03
C THR A 163 -27.23 -17.50 10.55
N GLY A 164 -27.76 -16.56 9.75
CA GLY A 164 -28.91 -15.75 10.13
C GLY A 164 -28.60 -14.66 11.17
N VAL A 165 -27.32 -14.32 11.33
CA VAL A 165 -26.86 -13.22 12.19
C VAL A 165 -27.01 -11.90 11.42
N GLU A 166 -27.90 -11.05 11.91
CA GLU A 166 -28.05 -9.66 11.43
C GLU A 166 -26.78 -8.84 11.70
N ALA A 167 -26.63 -7.70 11.02
CA ALA A 167 -25.47 -6.83 11.24
C ALA A 167 -25.42 -6.36 12.71
N GLY A 168 -24.34 -6.68 13.41
CA GLY A 168 -24.13 -6.28 14.80
C GLY A 168 -23.73 -4.81 14.92
N THR A 169 -23.86 -4.22 16.10
CA THR A 169 -23.38 -2.85 16.33
C THR A 169 -21.85 -2.82 16.32
N VAL A 170 -21.23 -1.94 15.52
CA VAL A 170 -19.76 -1.72 15.52
C VAL A 170 -19.44 -0.47 16.33
N ALA A 171 -19.10 -0.67 17.61
CA ALA A 171 -18.73 0.39 18.55
C ALA A 171 -17.71 -0.13 19.57
N ALA A 172 -16.96 0.77 20.21
CA ALA A 172 -15.79 0.43 21.05
C ALA A 172 -16.05 -0.63 22.13
N ASN A 173 -17.26 -0.67 22.70
CA ASN A 173 -17.63 -1.62 23.76
C ASN A 173 -18.69 -2.65 23.33
N SER A 174 -18.98 -2.73 22.02
CA SER A 174 -19.97 -3.68 21.51
C SER A 174 -19.58 -5.12 21.83
N LYS A 175 -20.59 -5.93 22.16
CA LYS A 175 -20.48 -7.38 22.34
C LYS A 175 -21.31 -8.12 21.29
N ASP A 176 -21.85 -7.39 20.33
CA ASP A 176 -22.60 -7.97 19.22
C ASP A 176 -21.66 -8.78 18.32
N VAL A 177 -22.16 -9.88 17.79
CA VAL A 177 -21.47 -10.61 16.73
C VAL A 177 -21.53 -9.78 15.45
N VAL A 178 -20.40 -9.63 14.77
CA VAL A 178 -20.34 -9.04 13.43
C VAL A 178 -20.48 -10.12 12.36
N ASN A 179 -21.22 -9.82 11.30
CA ASN A 179 -21.45 -10.76 10.21
C ASN A 179 -20.54 -10.46 8.99
N GLY A 180 -20.62 -11.31 7.97
CA GLY A 180 -19.78 -11.21 6.79
C GLY A 180 -19.99 -9.93 5.96
N SER A 181 -21.19 -9.36 5.92
CA SER A 181 -21.42 -8.11 5.16
C SER A 181 -20.67 -6.94 5.78
N GLN A 182 -20.61 -6.85 7.11
CA GLN A 182 -19.88 -5.78 7.79
C GLN A 182 -18.37 -5.88 7.59
N LEU A 183 -17.82 -7.10 7.61
CA LEU A 183 -16.40 -7.32 7.32
C LEU A 183 -16.08 -7.02 5.85
N HIS A 184 -16.99 -7.38 4.94
CA HIS A 184 -16.86 -7.06 3.52
C HIS A 184 -16.90 -5.55 3.28
N ASP A 185 -17.83 -4.83 3.89
CA ASP A 185 -17.94 -3.37 3.78
C ASP A 185 -16.67 -2.68 4.28
N LEU A 186 -16.07 -3.16 5.38
CA LEU A 186 -14.77 -2.67 5.85
C LEU A 186 -13.68 -2.89 4.79
N GLY A 187 -13.63 -4.09 4.20
CA GLY A 187 -12.68 -4.42 3.14
C GLY A 187 -12.83 -3.54 1.91
N SER A 188 -14.05 -3.38 1.41
CA SER A 188 -14.37 -2.46 0.31
C SER A 188 -14.05 -1.00 0.66
N GLY A 189 -14.24 -0.60 1.92
CA GLY A 189 -13.86 0.73 2.40
C GLY A 189 -12.37 1.01 2.27
N VAL A 190 -11.52 0.05 2.68
CA VAL A 190 -10.06 0.16 2.54
C VAL A 190 -9.64 0.17 1.07
N GLN A 191 -10.27 -0.67 0.22
CA GLN A 191 -10.04 -0.66 -1.23
C GLN A 191 -10.23 0.75 -1.81
N ASN A 192 -11.31 1.43 -1.42
CA ASN A 192 -11.62 2.78 -1.89
C ASN A 192 -10.66 3.85 -1.35
N ILE A 193 -10.15 3.70 -0.12
CA ILE A 193 -9.15 4.62 0.45
C ILE A 193 -7.83 4.52 -0.32
N ILE A 194 -7.39 3.31 -0.69
CA ILE A 194 -6.20 3.12 -1.53
C ILE A 194 -6.47 3.63 -2.96
N GLY A 195 -7.68 3.40 -3.46
CA GLY A 195 -8.15 3.94 -4.74
C GLY A 195 -7.56 3.25 -5.98
N GLY A 196 -7.66 3.90 -7.13
CA GLY A 196 -7.19 3.38 -8.41
C GLY A 196 -7.81 2.03 -8.76
N ASN A 197 -6.97 1.10 -9.25
CA ASN A 197 -7.39 -0.25 -9.62
C ASN A 197 -7.23 -1.27 -8.47
N THR A 198 -7.24 -0.80 -7.22
CA THR A 198 -7.14 -1.71 -6.06
C THR A 198 -8.31 -2.68 -6.05
N THR A 199 -8.03 -3.97 -5.91
CA THR A 199 -9.02 -5.03 -5.77
C THR A 199 -8.88 -5.70 -4.41
N TYR A 200 -9.98 -5.77 -3.66
CA TYR A 200 -10.11 -6.53 -2.42
C TYR A 200 -10.67 -7.92 -2.73
N ASP A 201 -9.97 -8.97 -2.30
CA ASP A 201 -10.45 -10.35 -2.37
C ASP A 201 -11.08 -10.75 -1.02
N PRO A 202 -12.42 -10.89 -0.94
CA PRO A 202 -13.09 -11.23 0.31
C PRO A 202 -12.82 -12.66 0.80
N ASN A 203 -12.32 -13.56 -0.05
CA ASN A 203 -12.02 -14.93 0.35
C ASN A 203 -10.67 -15.04 1.07
N THR A 204 -9.69 -14.23 0.66
CA THR A 204 -8.34 -14.23 1.23
C THR A 204 -8.08 -13.06 2.18
N GLY A 205 -8.91 -12.01 2.13
CA GLY A 205 -8.71 -10.77 2.87
C GLY A 205 -7.60 -9.88 2.32
N THR A 206 -7.10 -10.16 1.10
CA THR A 206 -5.95 -9.46 0.52
C THR A 206 -6.37 -8.30 -0.38
N TYR A 207 -5.49 -7.31 -0.52
CA TYR A 207 -5.62 -6.20 -1.46
C TYR A 207 -4.56 -6.31 -2.54
N THR A 208 -4.97 -6.11 -3.80
CA THR A 208 -4.06 -6.15 -4.95
C THR A 208 -4.14 -4.84 -5.72
N ASN A 209 -2.99 -4.22 -5.93
CA ASN A 209 -2.81 -3.08 -6.83
C ASN A 209 -1.35 -3.14 -7.27
N ASN A 210 -1.06 -3.06 -8.57
CA ASN A 210 0.30 -3.12 -9.11
C ASN A 210 0.84 -1.74 -9.52
N ASN A 211 0.05 -0.69 -9.34
CA ASN A 211 0.32 0.63 -9.87
C ASN A 211 -0.37 1.71 -9.01
N ILE A 212 -0.11 1.70 -7.70
CA ILE A 212 -0.70 2.67 -6.78
C ILE A 212 -0.25 4.08 -7.17
N GLY A 213 -1.20 4.94 -7.53
CA GLY A 213 -0.93 6.33 -7.92
C GLY A 213 -0.09 6.46 -9.20
N ASP A 214 -0.17 5.51 -10.13
CA ASP A 214 0.62 5.50 -11.38
C ASP A 214 2.15 5.48 -11.19
N THR A 215 2.60 4.97 -10.05
CA THR A 215 4.03 4.90 -9.68
C THR A 215 4.72 3.59 -10.11
N GLY A 216 3.97 2.62 -10.64
CA GLY A 216 4.42 1.26 -10.91
C GLY A 216 4.69 0.42 -9.66
N GLN A 217 4.27 0.89 -8.47
CA GLN A 217 4.49 0.20 -7.19
C GLN A 217 3.21 -0.47 -6.67
N ASN A 218 3.37 -1.56 -5.94
CA ASN A 218 2.28 -2.38 -5.42
C ASN A 218 1.94 -2.16 -3.94
N ASN A 219 2.64 -1.24 -3.27
CA ASN A 219 2.37 -0.85 -1.90
C ASN A 219 2.52 0.67 -1.72
N ILE A 220 1.82 1.21 -0.72
CA ILE A 220 1.69 2.66 -0.49
C ILE A 220 3.05 3.29 -0.18
N ASN A 221 3.87 2.62 0.64
CA ASN A 221 5.17 3.15 1.05
C ASN A 221 6.08 3.37 -0.16
N ASP A 222 6.19 2.37 -1.04
CA ASP A 222 7.07 2.44 -2.20
C ASP A 222 6.53 3.40 -3.27
N ALA A 223 5.21 3.48 -3.43
CA ALA A 223 4.58 4.48 -4.30
C ALA A 223 4.94 5.91 -3.85
N ILE A 224 4.80 6.21 -2.54
CA ILE A 224 5.18 7.50 -1.96
C ILE A 224 6.68 7.74 -2.11
N LYS A 225 7.50 6.71 -1.88
CA LYS A 225 8.96 6.81 -2.06
C LYS A 225 9.32 7.15 -3.52
N SER A 226 8.70 6.51 -4.50
CA SER A 226 8.92 6.77 -5.93
C SER A 226 8.62 8.24 -6.30
N ILE A 227 7.49 8.77 -5.80
CA ILE A 227 7.12 10.17 -5.98
C ILE A 227 8.15 11.09 -5.31
N ASN A 228 8.55 10.78 -4.08
CA ASN A 228 9.54 11.57 -3.35
C ASN A 228 10.92 11.56 -4.03
N ASP A 229 11.36 10.42 -4.56
CA ASP A 229 12.61 10.29 -5.31
C ASP A 229 12.54 11.11 -6.61
N THR A 230 11.40 11.10 -7.30
CA THR A 230 11.15 11.92 -8.50
C THR A 230 11.21 13.41 -8.17
N ALA A 231 10.55 13.84 -7.10
CA ALA A 231 10.59 15.23 -6.63
C ALA A 231 12.00 15.66 -6.21
N GLN A 232 12.73 14.81 -5.49
CA GLN A 232 14.13 15.08 -5.12
C GLN A 232 15.03 15.17 -6.35
N ASN A 233 14.85 14.31 -7.36
CA ASN A 233 15.61 14.37 -8.59
C ASN A 233 15.32 15.65 -9.39
N ALA A 234 14.06 16.07 -9.49
CA ALA A 234 13.71 17.35 -10.10
C ALA A 234 14.32 18.54 -9.32
N ASN A 235 14.32 18.47 -7.99
CA ASN A 235 14.89 19.51 -7.11
C ASN A 235 16.42 19.58 -7.15
N LYS A 236 17.12 18.60 -7.71
CA LYS A 236 18.57 18.71 -7.96
C LYS A 236 18.90 19.77 -9.01
N GLY A 237 17.97 20.14 -9.88
CA GLY A 237 18.23 21.09 -10.95
C GLY A 237 19.34 20.64 -11.90
N TRP A 238 20.07 21.58 -12.47
CA TRP A 238 21.18 21.33 -13.40
C TRP A 238 22.42 22.16 -13.03
N THR A 239 23.57 21.87 -13.62
CA THR A 239 24.83 22.58 -13.33
C THR A 239 25.25 23.48 -14.47
N VAL A 240 25.64 24.72 -14.15
CA VAL A 240 26.23 25.67 -15.09
C VAL A 240 27.71 25.88 -14.78
N SER A 241 28.56 25.86 -15.80
CA SER A 241 29.96 26.26 -15.70
C SER A 241 30.37 27.03 -16.96
N THR A 242 31.35 27.92 -16.82
CA THR A 242 31.89 28.71 -17.93
C THR A 242 33.38 28.45 -18.05
N ASN A 243 33.87 28.21 -19.27
CA ASN A 243 35.31 28.07 -19.57
C ASN A 243 36.05 27.04 -18.69
N GLY A 244 35.40 25.91 -18.39
CA GLY A 244 35.98 24.83 -17.58
C GLY A 244 36.23 25.20 -16.11
N GLN A 245 35.67 26.30 -15.62
CA GLN A 245 35.77 26.74 -14.23
C GLN A 245 34.79 25.98 -13.31
N ASN A 246 34.73 26.41 -12.04
CA ASN A 246 33.83 25.85 -11.03
C ASN A 246 32.37 25.82 -11.51
N ALA A 247 31.71 24.68 -11.28
CA ALA A 247 30.30 24.52 -11.58
C ALA A 247 29.43 25.07 -10.44
N SER A 248 28.33 25.72 -10.80
CA SER A 248 27.27 26.14 -9.89
C SER A 248 25.99 25.37 -10.18
N GLN A 249 25.28 24.96 -9.13
CA GLN A 249 23.97 24.32 -9.27
C GLN A 249 22.89 25.38 -9.47
N VAL A 250 22.05 25.18 -10.48
CA VAL A 250 20.88 25.99 -10.81
C VAL A 250 19.64 25.18 -10.41
N LYS A 251 18.98 25.57 -9.33
CA LYS A 251 17.74 24.94 -8.86
C LYS A 251 16.55 25.37 -9.73
N PRO A 252 15.40 24.67 -9.66
CA PRO A 252 14.24 24.97 -10.51
C PRO A 252 13.71 26.41 -10.46
N THR A 253 13.93 27.13 -9.37
CA THR A 253 13.50 28.54 -9.21
C THR A 253 14.63 29.54 -9.38
N ASP A 254 15.85 29.09 -9.64
CA ASP A 254 17.00 29.96 -9.80
C ASP A 254 16.96 30.59 -11.20
N THR A 255 17.52 31.80 -11.32
CA THR A 255 17.67 32.50 -12.59
C THR A 255 19.13 32.50 -13.01
N VAL A 256 19.40 32.17 -14.27
CA VAL A 256 20.71 32.38 -14.90
C VAL A 256 20.62 33.61 -15.79
N ASP A 257 21.41 34.62 -15.47
CA ASP A 257 21.48 35.87 -16.22
C ASP A 257 22.71 35.89 -17.12
N PHE A 258 22.50 36.14 -18.42
CA PHE A 258 23.56 36.30 -19.40
C PHE A 258 23.81 37.79 -19.65
N ALA A 259 24.62 38.40 -18.78
CA ALA A 259 24.91 39.83 -18.86
C ALA A 259 26.18 40.12 -19.68
N ASN A 260 26.11 41.15 -20.53
CA ASN A 260 27.26 41.82 -21.13
C ASN A 260 27.20 43.31 -20.76
N LYS A 261 28.29 43.85 -20.19
CA LYS A 261 28.33 45.23 -19.67
C LYS A 261 29.08 46.21 -20.57
N ASP A 262 29.93 45.73 -21.47
CA ASP A 262 30.73 46.58 -22.36
C ASP A 262 29.98 46.97 -23.64
N GLY A 263 28.88 46.28 -23.93
CA GLY A 263 28.04 46.52 -25.11
C GLY A 263 28.57 45.89 -26.39
N ASN A 264 29.71 45.18 -26.35
CA ASN A 264 30.32 44.58 -27.53
C ASN A 264 29.57 43.32 -27.99
N ILE A 265 28.99 42.58 -27.04
CA ILE A 265 28.17 41.40 -27.32
C ILE A 265 26.70 41.74 -27.02
N LYS A 266 25.84 41.54 -28.01
CA LYS A 266 24.39 41.68 -27.87
C LYS A 266 23.80 40.31 -27.54
N VAL A 267 23.25 40.20 -26.33
CA VAL A 267 22.48 39.03 -25.89
C VAL A 267 21.01 39.44 -25.85
N ASN A 268 20.15 38.73 -26.58
CA ASN A 268 18.70 38.97 -26.58
C ASN A 268 17.93 37.66 -26.34
N ASN A 269 16.78 37.76 -25.69
CA ASN A 269 15.90 36.64 -25.43
C ASN A 269 14.52 36.89 -26.05
N THR A 270 14.01 35.90 -26.79
CA THR A 270 12.59 35.86 -27.22
C THR A 270 12.00 34.49 -26.89
N GLY A 271 11.31 34.40 -25.75
CA GLY A 271 10.76 33.15 -25.23
C GLY A 271 11.87 32.20 -24.74
N ASN A 272 12.10 31.13 -25.50
CA ASN A 272 13.15 30.14 -25.22
C ASN A 272 14.35 30.27 -26.18
N ASN A 273 14.35 31.25 -27.08
CA ASN A 273 15.44 31.47 -28.02
C ASN A 273 16.37 32.58 -27.51
N ILE A 274 17.65 32.24 -27.30
CA ILE A 274 18.70 33.18 -26.94
C ILE A 274 19.57 33.44 -28.16
N THR A 275 19.67 34.70 -28.59
CA THR A 275 20.54 35.12 -29.69
C THR A 275 21.76 35.85 -29.13
N VAL A 276 22.94 35.54 -29.68
CA VAL A 276 24.22 36.14 -29.28
C VAL A 276 24.90 36.67 -30.54
N ASP A 277 25.01 37.98 -30.64
CA ASP A 277 25.57 38.69 -31.79
C ASP A 277 26.67 39.67 -31.37
N LEU A 278 27.53 40.06 -32.31
CA LEU A 278 28.37 41.25 -32.13
C LEU A 278 27.52 42.52 -32.29
N ALA A 279 27.88 43.56 -31.53
CA ALA A 279 27.38 44.90 -31.84
C ALA A 279 27.91 45.38 -33.20
N LYS A 280 27.15 46.28 -33.85
CA LYS A 280 27.57 46.87 -35.13
C LYS A 280 28.85 47.69 -34.95
N ASP A 281 28.92 48.40 -33.84
CA ASP A 281 30.07 49.17 -33.40
C ASP A 281 30.62 48.49 -32.14
N ILE A 282 31.92 48.18 -32.15
CA ILE A 282 32.61 47.55 -31.03
C ILE A 282 33.70 48.49 -30.51
N GLN A 283 33.92 48.45 -29.20
CA GLN A 283 34.98 49.17 -28.51
C GLN A 283 36.00 48.16 -28.01
N VAL A 284 37.19 48.18 -28.61
CA VAL A 284 38.30 47.29 -28.28
C VAL A 284 39.59 48.10 -28.24
N ASP A 285 40.54 47.68 -27.42
CA ASP A 285 41.83 48.37 -27.32
C ASP A 285 42.72 48.14 -28.55
N SER A 286 42.60 46.96 -29.17
CA SER A 286 43.33 46.60 -30.38
C SER A 286 42.60 45.56 -31.22
N VAL A 287 42.86 45.59 -32.52
CA VAL A 287 42.53 44.53 -33.48
C VAL A 287 43.83 44.11 -34.15
N THR A 288 44.11 42.81 -34.13
CA THR A 288 45.26 42.22 -34.84
C THR A 288 44.74 41.25 -35.89
N ALA A 289 45.12 41.49 -37.14
CA ALA A 289 44.77 40.66 -38.29
C ALA A 289 46.05 40.36 -39.08
N GLY A 290 46.65 39.19 -38.81
CA GLY A 290 48.00 38.88 -39.29
C GLY A 290 49.02 39.87 -38.72
N ASP A 291 49.86 40.45 -39.58
CA ASP A 291 50.85 41.46 -39.19
C ASP A 291 50.26 42.86 -38.96
N THR A 292 48.99 43.09 -39.31
CA THR A 292 48.35 44.40 -39.14
C THR A 292 47.77 44.53 -37.75
N THR A 293 48.11 45.62 -37.07
CA THR A 293 47.52 46.03 -35.80
C THR A 293 46.86 47.39 -35.95
N VAL A 294 45.61 47.49 -35.51
CA VAL A 294 44.89 48.77 -35.32
C VAL A 294 44.66 48.94 -33.82
N ASN A 295 45.11 50.06 -33.26
CA ASN A 295 44.97 50.34 -31.84
C ASN A 295 44.92 51.86 -31.59
N ASN A 296 44.99 52.25 -30.32
CA ASN A 296 44.96 53.66 -29.89
C ASN A 296 46.08 54.55 -30.45
N ASN A 297 47.12 53.98 -31.07
CA ASN A 297 48.21 54.71 -31.72
C ASN A 297 48.01 54.86 -33.24
N GLY A 298 47.14 54.07 -33.87
CA GLY A 298 46.87 54.08 -35.31
C GLY A 298 46.92 52.67 -35.94
N LEU A 299 47.36 52.60 -37.19
CA LEU A 299 47.57 51.38 -37.97
C LEU A 299 49.07 51.08 -38.10
N THR A 300 49.46 49.84 -37.89
CA THR A 300 50.85 49.39 -38.07
C THR A 300 50.87 48.02 -38.73
N ILE A 301 51.71 47.85 -39.75
CA ILE A 301 52.04 46.53 -40.31
C ILE A 301 53.40 46.14 -39.76
N ASN A 302 53.49 45.03 -39.03
CA ASN A 302 54.77 44.57 -38.48
C ASN A 302 55.77 44.30 -39.61
N GLY A 303 56.96 44.90 -39.51
CA GLY A 303 57.97 44.87 -40.58
C GLY A 303 57.58 45.66 -41.85
N GLY A 304 56.53 46.47 -41.80
CA GLY A 304 56.01 47.24 -42.93
C GLY A 304 55.57 48.66 -42.55
N PRO A 305 54.82 49.33 -43.45
CA PRO A 305 54.39 50.71 -43.24
C PRO A 305 53.49 50.91 -42.01
N SER A 306 53.43 52.14 -41.52
CA SER A 306 52.53 52.54 -40.44
C SER A 306 51.90 53.91 -40.65
N VAL A 307 50.71 54.10 -40.08
CA VAL A 307 49.99 55.37 -40.00
C VAL A 307 49.63 55.57 -38.53
N THR A 308 50.33 56.48 -37.86
CA THR A 308 50.18 56.70 -36.41
C THR A 308 49.89 58.16 -36.09
N LYS A 309 49.61 58.44 -34.82
CA LYS A 309 49.52 59.82 -34.30
C LYS A 309 50.77 60.68 -34.58
N ASN A 310 51.93 60.05 -34.78
CA ASN A 310 53.20 60.74 -35.09
C ASN A 310 53.41 60.97 -36.60
N GLY A 311 52.53 60.45 -37.46
CA GLY A 311 52.65 60.55 -38.92
C GLY A 311 52.70 59.20 -39.62
N ILE A 312 53.12 59.23 -40.89
CA ILE A 312 53.21 58.06 -41.77
C ILE A 312 54.68 57.65 -41.89
N ASP A 313 54.96 56.38 -41.64
CA ASP A 313 56.27 55.76 -41.93
C ASP A 313 56.09 54.72 -43.05
N ALA A 314 56.80 54.91 -44.16
CA ALA A 314 56.78 53.98 -45.30
C ALA A 314 57.64 52.72 -45.05
N ALA A 315 58.36 52.66 -43.93
CA ALA A 315 59.27 51.56 -43.57
C ALA A 315 60.29 51.25 -44.67
N GLY A 316 60.84 52.29 -45.30
CA GLY A 316 61.80 52.17 -46.41
C GLY A 316 61.19 51.79 -47.76
N ASN A 317 59.87 51.62 -47.87
CA ASN A 317 59.19 51.33 -49.13
C ASN A 317 58.95 52.61 -49.96
N LYS A 318 58.83 52.44 -51.29
CA LYS A 318 58.38 53.53 -52.17
C LYS A 318 56.91 53.86 -51.89
N VAL A 319 56.58 55.14 -51.81
CA VAL A 319 55.19 55.63 -51.83
C VAL A 319 54.81 55.87 -53.29
N THR A 320 53.92 55.04 -53.84
CA THR A 320 53.53 55.09 -55.26
C THR A 320 52.10 55.62 -55.42
N GLY A 321 51.72 56.04 -56.63
CA GLY A 321 50.37 56.57 -56.91
C GLY A 321 50.10 57.98 -56.36
N VAL A 322 51.15 58.76 -56.07
CA VAL A 322 51.03 60.15 -55.60
C VAL A 322 50.71 61.06 -56.79
N ALA A 323 49.54 61.70 -56.78
CA ALA A 323 49.17 62.73 -57.76
C ALA A 323 50.07 63.97 -57.62
N GLU A 324 50.13 64.83 -58.64
CA GLU A 324 50.95 66.04 -58.59
C GLU A 324 50.44 67.00 -57.51
N GLY A 325 51.30 67.33 -56.55
CA GLY A 325 51.00 68.28 -55.48
C GLY A 325 51.11 69.72 -55.95
N SER A 326 50.48 70.69 -55.29
CA SER A 326 50.72 72.09 -55.65
C SER A 326 52.15 72.52 -55.31
N ILE A 327 52.88 73.13 -56.26
CA ILE A 327 54.19 73.75 -56.00
C ILE A 327 54.00 75.26 -55.84
N ALA A 328 53.46 75.65 -54.68
CA ALA A 328 53.21 77.04 -54.31
C ALA A 328 53.73 77.35 -52.90
N GLN A 329 53.94 78.64 -52.59
CA GLN A 329 54.41 79.07 -51.27
C GLN A 329 53.43 78.61 -50.19
N GLY A 330 53.92 77.82 -49.23
CA GLY A 330 53.12 77.29 -48.12
C GLY A 330 52.46 75.94 -48.39
N SER A 331 52.61 75.35 -49.59
CA SER A 331 52.07 74.03 -49.91
C SER A 331 52.52 72.95 -48.94
N LYS A 332 51.60 72.02 -48.64
CA LYS A 332 51.81 70.84 -47.78
C LYS A 332 51.54 69.53 -48.53
N ASP A 333 51.36 69.62 -49.84
CA ASP A 333 51.15 68.46 -50.68
C ASP A 333 52.48 67.71 -50.86
N ALA A 334 52.40 66.38 -50.91
CA ALA A 334 53.53 65.59 -51.36
C ALA A 334 53.79 65.89 -52.85
N VAL A 335 55.05 66.12 -53.21
CA VAL A 335 55.47 66.19 -54.61
C VAL A 335 55.88 64.81 -55.08
N ASN A 336 55.50 64.47 -56.31
CA ASN A 336 55.89 63.19 -56.90
C ASN A 336 57.11 63.36 -57.84
N GLY A 337 57.54 62.24 -58.44
CA GLY A 337 58.70 62.25 -59.35
C GLY A 337 58.52 63.05 -60.63
N SER A 338 57.31 63.13 -61.22
CA SER A 338 57.09 63.89 -62.48
C SER A 338 57.30 65.38 -62.25
N GLN A 339 56.89 65.90 -61.09
CA GLN A 339 57.06 67.31 -60.76
C GLN A 339 58.51 67.71 -60.54
N ILE A 340 59.30 66.85 -59.87
CA ILE A 340 60.74 67.08 -59.71
C ILE A 340 61.43 67.02 -61.08
N HIS A 341 61.02 66.07 -61.93
CA HIS A 341 61.48 65.96 -63.30
C HIS A 341 61.21 67.25 -64.10
N ASP A 342 59.99 67.77 -64.07
CA ASP A 342 59.59 68.98 -64.79
C ASP A 342 60.32 70.25 -64.31
N ILE A 343 60.60 70.39 -63.00
CA ILE A 343 61.36 71.53 -62.46
C ILE A 343 62.80 71.55 -62.98
N ILE A 344 63.45 70.38 -63.10
CA ILE A 344 64.86 70.28 -63.46
C ILE A 344 65.04 70.22 -64.99
N GLY A 345 64.02 69.75 -65.72
CA GLY A 345 63.93 69.75 -67.18
C GLY A 345 64.39 68.45 -67.85
N ASP A 346 63.92 68.26 -69.10
CA ASP A 346 64.23 67.09 -69.91
C ASP A 346 65.75 66.85 -70.04
N GLY A 347 66.19 65.63 -69.75
CA GLY A 347 67.58 65.17 -69.92
C GLY A 347 68.50 65.31 -68.69
N ALA A 348 68.00 65.87 -67.58
CA ALA A 348 68.77 66.01 -66.35
C ALA A 348 68.89 64.72 -65.52
N PHE A 349 67.93 63.80 -65.64
CA PHE A 349 67.97 62.48 -65.01
C PHE A 349 68.34 61.42 -66.06
N GLN A 350 69.62 61.05 -66.15
CA GLN A 350 70.05 59.96 -67.04
C GLN A 350 70.25 58.67 -66.23
N GLY A 351 69.51 57.61 -66.59
CA GLY A 351 69.66 56.27 -65.99
C GLY A 351 68.41 55.70 -65.31
N GLY A 352 67.31 56.46 -65.21
CA GLY A 352 66.01 55.96 -64.70
C GLY A 352 65.97 55.63 -63.20
N ASP A 353 67.06 55.89 -62.47
CA ASP A 353 67.16 55.68 -61.02
C ASP A 353 66.52 56.81 -60.19
N GLY A 354 66.24 57.96 -60.82
CA GLY A 354 65.58 59.12 -60.21
C GLY A 354 66.41 59.88 -59.17
N ASN A 355 67.66 59.46 -58.93
CA ASN A 355 68.51 60.02 -57.88
C ASN A 355 69.76 60.72 -58.43
N THR A 356 70.19 60.35 -59.64
CA THR A 356 71.41 60.91 -60.23
C THR A 356 71.06 62.04 -61.22
N ILE A 357 71.31 63.28 -60.80
CA ILE A 357 71.16 64.46 -61.66
C ILE A 357 72.47 64.71 -62.40
N THR A 358 72.42 64.80 -63.72
CA THR A 358 73.56 65.11 -64.59
C THR A 358 73.13 66.14 -65.62
N ASN A 359 74.06 66.95 -66.10
CA ASN A 359 73.82 67.85 -67.23
C ASN A 359 72.68 68.87 -67.04
N ILE A 360 72.51 69.43 -65.85
CA ILE A 360 71.49 70.47 -65.57
C ILE A 360 71.64 71.61 -66.59
N GLY A 361 70.57 71.88 -67.35
CA GLY A 361 70.56 72.92 -68.39
C GLY A 361 71.59 72.75 -69.51
N GLY A 362 72.06 71.53 -69.78
CA GLY A 362 73.05 71.26 -70.85
C GLY A 362 74.49 71.62 -70.48
N THR A 363 74.78 71.87 -69.19
CA THR A 363 76.09 72.34 -68.71
C THR A 363 77.10 71.23 -68.41
N GLY A 364 76.66 69.97 -68.37
CA GLY A 364 77.42 68.81 -67.88
C GLY A 364 77.51 68.70 -66.36
N ALA A 365 77.02 69.67 -65.59
CA ALA A 365 77.12 69.69 -64.13
C ALA A 365 76.06 68.81 -63.42
N THR A 366 76.39 68.34 -62.22
CA THR A 366 75.54 67.44 -61.40
C THR A 366 74.80 68.15 -60.26
N ASN A 367 75.02 69.45 -60.07
CA ASN A 367 74.26 70.29 -59.14
C ASN A 367 74.09 71.72 -59.71
N ILE A 368 73.09 72.43 -59.19
CA ILE A 368 72.68 73.76 -59.69
C ILE A 368 73.83 74.78 -59.56
N ASN A 369 74.59 74.72 -58.47
CA ASN A 369 75.70 75.64 -58.21
C ASN A 369 76.78 75.54 -59.30
N ASP A 370 77.19 74.32 -59.63
CA ASP A 370 78.19 74.07 -60.67
C ASP A 370 77.66 74.38 -62.07
N ALA A 371 76.37 74.12 -62.34
CA ALA A 371 75.73 74.48 -63.60
C ALA A 371 75.76 76.00 -63.83
N ILE A 372 75.36 76.79 -62.81
CA ILE A 372 75.44 78.26 -62.84
C ILE A 372 76.90 78.72 -62.93
N GLY A 373 77.82 78.07 -62.21
CA GLY A 373 79.24 78.34 -62.29
C GLY A 373 79.83 78.13 -63.68
N SER A 374 79.43 77.07 -64.39
CA SER A 374 79.82 76.79 -65.77
C SER A 374 79.29 77.84 -66.74
N ILE A 375 78.04 78.29 -66.56
CA ILE A 375 77.46 79.38 -67.35
C ILE A 375 78.19 80.70 -67.09
N ASN A 376 78.45 81.08 -65.83
CA ASN A 376 79.18 82.30 -65.50
C ASN A 376 80.62 82.28 -66.05
N GLN A 377 81.29 81.12 -66.00
CA GLN A 377 82.60 80.95 -66.64
C GLN A 377 82.54 81.07 -68.16
N LYS A 378 81.51 80.54 -68.84
CA LYS A 378 81.31 80.69 -70.28
C LYS A 378 80.90 82.10 -70.69
N ALA A 379 80.04 82.78 -69.92
CA ALA A 379 79.60 84.15 -70.18
C ALA A 379 80.70 85.19 -69.97
N GLY A 380 81.70 84.89 -69.13
CA GLY A 380 82.90 85.72 -68.95
C GLY A 380 83.98 85.53 -70.03
N GLN A 381 83.81 84.62 -70.98
CA GLN A 381 84.76 84.45 -72.09
C GLN A 381 84.50 85.52 -73.17
N HIS A 382 85.53 86.30 -73.50
CA HIS A 382 85.48 87.23 -74.63
C HIS A 382 85.28 86.45 -75.94
N SER A 383 84.32 86.88 -76.76
CA SER A 383 84.22 86.40 -78.15
C SER A 383 85.35 87.04 -78.96
N THR A 384 86.29 86.25 -79.47
CA THR A 384 87.25 86.72 -80.47
C THR A 384 86.55 86.86 -81.81
N VAL A 385 86.39 88.11 -82.27
CA VAL A 385 85.97 88.43 -83.63
C VAL A 385 87.20 88.79 -84.46
N GLU A 386 87.56 87.98 -85.44
CA GLU A 386 88.55 88.36 -86.45
C GLU A 386 87.84 89.11 -87.58
N ALA A 387 88.36 90.28 -87.96
CA ALA A 387 87.83 91.09 -89.05
C ALA A 387 88.00 90.35 -90.39
N GLY A 388 86.92 89.79 -90.92
CA GLY A 388 86.83 89.32 -92.30
C GLY A 388 86.56 90.47 -93.26
N GLN A 389 86.62 90.22 -94.57
CA GLN A 389 86.50 91.23 -95.64
C GLN A 389 85.25 92.14 -95.55
N ASN A 390 84.20 91.73 -94.82
CA ASN A 390 82.92 92.45 -94.72
C ASN A 390 82.60 92.96 -93.30
N ILE A 391 83.53 92.88 -92.34
CA ILE A 391 83.33 93.36 -90.97
C ILE A 391 84.44 94.36 -90.63
N THR A 392 84.06 95.62 -90.40
CA THR A 392 84.95 96.62 -89.80
C THR A 392 84.83 96.50 -88.29
N VAL A 393 85.85 95.94 -87.63
CA VAL A 393 85.95 95.95 -86.16
C VAL A 393 86.52 97.29 -85.74
N LYS A 394 85.76 98.05 -84.94
CA LYS A 394 86.15 99.36 -84.43
C LYS A 394 86.46 99.20 -82.94
N GLU A 395 87.72 98.97 -82.59
CA GLU A 395 88.14 98.90 -81.18
C GLU A 395 87.91 100.26 -80.51
N SER A 396 87.21 100.24 -79.39
CA SER A 396 87.15 101.33 -78.42
C SER A 396 87.70 100.85 -77.08
N THR A 397 87.99 101.78 -76.17
CA THR A 397 88.42 101.44 -74.81
C THR A 397 87.24 101.69 -73.89
N ASN A 398 86.80 100.64 -73.20
CA ASN A 398 85.69 100.77 -72.25
C ASN A 398 86.11 101.59 -71.03
N SER A 399 85.14 101.98 -70.21
CA SER A 399 85.36 102.77 -68.99
C SER A 399 86.25 102.10 -67.93
N ASN A 400 86.62 100.82 -68.12
CA ASN A 400 87.52 100.06 -67.25
C ASN A 400 88.91 99.80 -67.88
N GLY A 401 89.21 100.40 -69.05
CA GLY A 401 90.52 100.32 -69.71
C GLY A 401 90.74 99.07 -70.59
N GLY A 402 89.71 98.25 -70.81
CA GLY A 402 89.76 97.09 -71.71
C GLY A 402 89.40 97.44 -73.16
N LYS A 403 89.98 96.73 -74.13
CA LYS A 403 89.63 96.84 -75.56
C LYS A 403 88.27 96.17 -75.81
N GLU A 404 87.36 96.87 -76.46
CA GLU A 404 86.04 96.36 -76.88
C GLU A 404 85.71 96.70 -78.33
#